data_AF-A0A6P8GIC3-F1
#
_entry.id   AF-A0A6P8GIC3-F1
#
_cell.length_a   1.000
_cell.length_b   1.000
_cell.length_c   1.000
_cell.angle_alpha   90.00
_cell.angle_beta   90.00
_cell.angle_gamma   90.00
#
_symmetry.space_group_name_H-M   'P 1'
#
loop_
_entity.id
_entity.type
_entity.pdbx_description
1 polymer ?
#
loop_
_entity_poly.entity_id
_entity_poly.type
_entity_poly.pdbx_seq_one_letter_code
_entity_poly.pdbx_strand_id
1 'polypeptide(L)'
;MDREGGALAQWEGEGEGEALRTRGGLQMVAAGAGADESGRRCRGDQRCRGDQLQRDATHLEEQLQQWREELSHAERRNSRAQAVEGWTVAKNLLELLHESDSMAEELKEQRDALSLCTGRDTQPQLERVSAIIKQHNSLRVRASRECQSKQKLLEQRFLSSLRDLQQWLVNARISTAKCFDAPQRLQEASSTVYGGYR
;
A
#
# COMPACT_ATOMS: atom_id res chain seq x y z
N MET A 1 -27.54 89.02 14.70
CA MET A 1 -26.52 88.90 13.63
C MET A 1 -26.48 87.45 13.13
N ASP A 2 -27.64 86.78 12.98
CA ASP A 2 -27.68 85.33 13.27
C ASP A 2 -28.10 84.44 12.09
N ARG A 3 -28.38 85.01 10.91
CA ARG A 3 -28.79 84.24 9.72
C ARG A 3 -27.63 83.71 8.88
N GLU A 4 -26.56 84.49 8.74
CA GLU A 4 -25.38 84.08 7.94
C GLU A 4 -24.52 83.04 8.66
N GLY A 5 -24.40 83.13 9.99
CA GLY A 5 -23.69 82.13 10.79
C GLY A 5 -24.41 80.76 10.83
N GLY A 6 -25.74 80.76 10.79
CA GLY A 6 -26.53 79.52 10.73
C GLY A 6 -26.41 78.79 9.38
N ALA A 7 -26.32 79.54 8.28
CA ALA A 7 -26.15 78.96 6.94
C ALA A 7 -24.76 78.33 6.74
N LEU A 8 -23.69 78.97 7.24
CA LEU A 8 -22.33 78.42 7.17
C LEU A 8 -22.18 77.15 8.03
N ALA A 9 -22.71 77.15 9.26
CA ALA A 9 -22.69 75.97 10.12
C ALA A 9 -23.51 74.80 9.55
N GLN A 10 -24.61 75.10 8.84
CA GLN A 10 -25.42 74.10 8.16
C GLN A 10 -24.67 73.47 6.97
N TRP A 11 -24.03 74.29 6.12
CA TRP A 11 -23.22 73.81 4.99
C TRP A 11 -22.01 72.99 5.45
N GLU A 12 -21.36 73.38 6.54
CA GLU A 12 -20.20 72.66 7.10
C GLU A 12 -20.62 71.31 7.71
N GLY A 13 -21.72 71.27 8.46
CA GLY A 13 -22.28 70.03 9.00
C GLY A 13 -22.83 69.07 7.94
N GLU A 14 -23.42 69.59 6.86
CA GLU A 14 -23.90 68.79 5.72
C GLU A 14 -22.72 68.14 4.96
N GLY A 15 -21.63 68.88 4.74
CA GLY A 15 -20.41 68.38 4.09
C GLY A 15 -19.66 67.34 4.93
N GLU A 16 -19.53 67.55 6.24
CA GLU A 16 -18.93 66.55 7.14
C GLU A 16 -19.76 65.26 7.22
N GLY A 17 -21.08 65.37 7.26
CA GLY A 17 -21.99 64.22 7.26
C GLY A 17 -21.94 63.41 5.97
N GLU A 18 -21.73 64.04 4.81
CA GLU A 18 -21.55 63.38 3.52
C GLU A 18 -20.15 62.72 3.40
N ALA A 19 -19.10 63.40 3.87
CA ALA A 19 -17.74 62.84 3.94
C ALA A 19 -17.67 61.61 4.86
N LEU A 20 -18.35 61.61 6.00
CA LEU A 20 -18.42 60.46 6.90
C LEU A 20 -19.23 59.30 6.30
N ARG A 21 -20.33 59.59 5.60
CA ARG A 21 -21.12 58.57 4.89
C ARG A 21 -20.36 57.92 3.74
N THR A 22 -19.66 58.71 2.93
CA THR A 22 -18.81 58.19 1.85
C THR A 22 -17.62 57.39 2.40
N ARG A 23 -16.97 57.86 3.47
CA ARG A 23 -15.92 57.10 4.16
C ARG A 23 -16.42 55.78 4.73
N GLY A 24 -17.59 55.76 5.35
CA GLY A 24 -18.23 54.54 5.83
C GLY A 24 -18.55 53.56 4.70
N GLY A 25 -19.07 54.06 3.58
CA GLY A 25 -19.31 53.28 2.36
C GLY A 25 -18.02 52.67 1.79
N LEU A 26 -16.95 53.46 1.67
CA LEU A 26 -15.65 53.00 1.19
C LEU A 26 -15.00 51.98 2.14
N GLN A 27 -15.12 52.15 3.46
CA GLN A 27 -14.64 51.17 4.44
C GLN A 27 -15.38 49.83 4.34
N MET A 28 -16.70 49.86 4.11
CA MET A 28 -17.50 48.64 3.94
C MET A 28 -17.16 47.93 2.63
N VAL A 29 -16.94 48.68 1.54
CA VAL A 29 -16.45 48.14 0.26
C VAL A 29 -15.04 47.56 0.40
N ALA A 30 -14.13 48.24 1.11
CA ALA A 30 -12.79 47.74 1.37
C ALA A 30 -12.79 46.47 2.24
N ALA A 31 -13.64 46.41 3.28
CA ALA A 31 -13.81 45.22 4.09
C ALA A 31 -14.42 44.05 3.30
N GLY A 32 -15.41 44.34 2.43
CA GLY A 32 -16.00 43.35 1.52
C GLY A 32 -15.00 42.81 0.50
N ALA A 33 -14.16 43.68 -0.08
CA ALA A 33 -13.10 43.30 -1.00
C ALA A 33 -12.04 42.42 -0.31
N GLY A 34 -11.61 42.78 0.90
CA GLY A 34 -10.64 41.98 1.68
C GLY A 34 -11.18 40.61 2.11
N ALA A 35 -12.47 40.52 2.44
CA ALA A 35 -13.13 39.24 2.74
C ALA A 35 -13.25 38.34 1.51
N ASP A 36 -13.55 38.90 0.33
CA ASP A 36 -13.65 38.16 -0.93
C ASP A 36 -12.28 37.70 -1.44
N GLU A 37 -11.23 38.50 -1.28
CA GLU A 37 -9.85 38.10 -1.57
C GLU A 37 -9.36 36.97 -0.65
N SER A 38 -9.63 37.07 0.65
CA SER A 38 -9.30 36.02 1.62
C SER A 38 -10.07 34.72 1.31
N GLY A 39 -11.35 34.81 0.96
CA GLY A 39 -12.16 33.67 0.53
C GLY A 39 -11.66 33.03 -0.78
N ARG A 40 -11.21 33.83 -1.74
CA ARG A 40 -10.55 33.33 -2.97
C ARG A 40 -9.25 32.58 -2.67
N ARG A 41 -8.42 33.11 -1.77
CA ARG A 41 -7.16 32.47 -1.36
C ARG A 41 -7.40 31.11 -0.70
N CYS A 42 -8.32 31.03 0.27
CA CYS A 42 -8.68 29.76 0.92
C CYS A 42 -9.23 28.72 -0.06
N ARG A 43 -10.09 29.13 -1.01
CA ARG A 43 -10.59 28.25 -2.07
C ARG A 43 -9.48 27.77 -3.01
N GLY A 44 -8.50 28.62 -3.30
CA GLY A 44 -7.31 28.27 -4.08
C GLY A 44 -6.47 27.20 -3.39
N ASP A 45 -6.13 27.42 -2.11
CA ASP A 45 -5.34 26.47 -1.32
C ASP A 45 -6.03 25.10 -1.19
N GLN A 46 -7.35 25.10 -1.04
CA GLN A 46 -8.13 23.87 -0.95
C GLN A 46 -8.18 23.11 -2.28
N ARG A 47 -8.28 23.82 -3.41
CA ARG A 47 -8.18 23.21 -4.74
C ARG A 47 -6.81 22.59 -4.95
N CYS A 48 -5.73 23.31 -4.61
CA CYS A 48 -4.36 22.79 -4.71
C CYS A 48 -4.16 21.52 -3.88
N ARG A 49 -4.72 21.47 -2.66
CA ARG A 49 -4.70 20.27 -1.80
C ARG A 49 -5.51 19.12 -2.40
N GLY A 50 -6.69 19.39 -2.95
CA GLY A 50 -7.50 18.39 -3.66
C GLY A 50 -6.78 17.81 -4.89
N ASP A 51 -6.10 18.68 -5.66
CA ASP A 51 -5.33 18.26 -6.84
C ASP A 51 -4.08 17.45 -6.45
N GLN A 52 -3.48 17.73 -5.30
CA GLN A 52 -2.37 16.92 -4.74
C GLN A 52 -2.87 15.55 -4.28
N LEU A 53 -3.93 15.51 -3.44
CA LEU A 53 -4.56 14.27 -2.99
C LEU A 53 -4.93 13.36 -4.17
N GLN A 54 -5.50 13.94 -5.23
CA GLN A 54 -5.88 13.20 -6.42
C GLN A 54 -4.68 12.60 -7.16
N ARG A 55 -3.57 13.34 -7.27
CA ARG A 55 -2.32 12.86 -7.90
C ARG A 55 -1.69 11.72 -7.10
N ASP A 56 -1.61 11.88 -5.79
CA ASP A 56 -1.04 10.87 -4.90
C ASP A 56 -1.92 9.61 -4.86
N ALA A 57 -3.25 9.79 -4.89
CA ALA A 57 -4.22 8.70 -4.99
C ALA A 57 -4.12 7.95 -6.33
N THR A 58 -3.98 8.64 -7.46
CA THR A 58 -3.77 7.98 -8.76
C THR A 58 -2.47 7.18 -8.78
N HIS A 59 -1.39 7.76 -8.25
CA HIS A 59 -0.09 7.10 -8.20
C HIS A 59 -0.15 5.80 -7.37
N LEU A 60 -0.73 5.86 -6.17
CA LEU A 60 -0.90 4.68 -5.33
C LEU A 60 -1.83 3.65 -5.98
N GLU A 61 -2.90 4.07 -6.66
CA GLU A 61 -3.81 3.16 -7.36
C GLU A 61 -3.12 2.39 -8.50
N GLU A 62 -2.28 3.07 -9.30
CA GLU A 62 -1.49 2.44 -10.36
C GLU A 62 -0.51 1.41 -9.79
N GLN A 63 0.22 1.76 -8.73
CA GLN A 63 1.11 0.84 -8.03
C GLN A 63 0.36 -0.37 -7.47
N LEU A 64 -0.80 -0.17 -6.84
CA LEU A 64 -1.62 -1.25 -6.29
C LEU A 64 -2.13 -2.21 -7.37
N GLN A 65 -2.44 -1.72 -8.57
CA GLN A 65 -2.84 -2.59 -9.68
C GLN A 65 -1.67 -3.44 -10.17
N GLN A 66 -0.50 -2.83 -10.35
CA GLN A 66 0.71 -3.56 -10.71
C GLN A 66 1.03 -4.66 -9.68
N TRP A 67 1.08 -4.31 -8.40
CA TRP A 67 1.35 -5.27 -7.33
C TRP A 67 0.30 -6.37 -7.23
N ARG A 68 -0.96 -6.07 -7.55
CA ARG A 68 -2.04 -7.06 -7.58
C ARG A 68 -1.84 -8.08 -8.70
N GLU A 69 -1.40 -7.63 -9.87
CA GLU A 69 -1.10 -8.50 -11.02
C GLU A 69 0.12 -9.37 -10.73
N GLU A 70 1.20 -8.77 -10.21
CA GLU A 70 2.41 -9.48 -9.81
C GLU A 70 2.12 -10.54 -8.74
N LEU A 71 1.30 -10.21 -7.74
CA LEU A 71 0.85 -11.16 -6.72
C LEU A 71 0.00 -12.28 -7.33
N SER A 72 -0.91 -11.97 -8.26
CA SER A 72 -1.70 -13.01 -8.95
C SER A 72 -0.81 -13.98 -9.75
N HIS A 73 0.27 -13.46 -10.35
CA HIS A 73 1.25 -14.30 -11.02
C HIS A 73 2.06 -15.15 -10.03
N ALA A 74 2.46 -14.58 -8.88
CA ALA A 74 3.16 -15.31 -7.82
C ALA A 74 2.32 -16.45 -7.22
N GLU A 75 1.02 -16.23 -7.01
CA GLU A 75 0.08 -17.24 -6.50
C GLU A 75 0.04 -18.50 -7.36
N ARG A 76 0.07 -18.33 -8.70
CA ARG A 76 0.03 -19.44 -9.66
C ARG A 76 1.30 -20.29 -9.67
N ARG A 77 2.43 -19.75 -9.22
CA ARG A 77 3.74 -20.40 -9.24
C ARG A 77 3.87 -21.45 -8.13
N ASN A 78 3.30 -22.64 -8.34
CA ASN A 78 3.27 -23.71 -7.32
C ASN A 78 4.24 -24.87 -7.60
N SER A 79 4.93 -24.93 -8.73
CA SER A 79 5.90 -26.01 -9.00
C SER A 79 7.18 -25.85 -8.16
N ARG A 80 8.12 -26.82 -8.18
CA ARG A 80 9.27 -26.85 -7.24
C ARG A 80 10.04 -25.53 -7.15
N ALA A 81 10.76 -25.16 -8.21
CA ALA A 81 11.56 -23.93 -8.25
C ALA A 81 10.67 -22.68 -8.26
N GLN A 82 9.55 -22.74 -8.98
CA GLN A 82 8.62 -21.63 -9.08
C GLN A 82 7.98 -21.26 -7.74
N ALA A 83 7.79 -22.21 -6.82
CA ALA A 83 7.25 -21.92 -5.49
C ALA A 83 8.19 -21.02 -4.66
N VAL A 84 9.50 -21.16 -4.84
CA VAL A 84 10.50 -20.27 -4.22
C VAL A 84 10.43 -18.89 -4.86
N GLU A 85 10.41 -18.81 -6.20
CA GLU A 85 10.26 -17.54 -6.92
C GLU A 85 8.95 -16.81 -6.54
N GLY A 86 7.84 -17.54 -6.49
CA GLY A 86 6.54 -17.01 -6.07
C GLY A 86 6.54 -16.51 -4.63
N TRP A 87 7.24 -17.21 -3.72
CA TRP A 87 7.43 -16.73 -2.35
C TRP A 87 8.27 -15.46 -2.29
N THR A 88 9.39 -15.40 -3.02
CA THR A 88 10.25 -14.21 -3.05
C THR A 88 9.51 -12.99 -3.58
N VAL A 89 8.75 -13.15 -4.68
CA VAL A 89 7.91 -12.07 -5.22
C VAL A 89 6.87 -11.62 -4.20
N ALA A 90 6.13 -12.54 -3.59
CA ALA A 90 5.12 -12.20 -2.58
C ALA A 90 5.73 -11.48 -1.36
N LYS A 91 6.93 -11.88 -0.94
CA LYS A 91 7.65 -11.27 0.17
C LYS A 91 8.11 -9.85 -0.16
N ASN A 92 8.74 -9.66 -1.33
CA ASN A 92 9.17 -8.33 -1.78
C ASN A 92 7.97 -7.39 -1.93
N LEU A 93 6.84 -7.88 -2.47
CA LEU A 93 5.60 -7.10 -2.56
C LEU A 93 5.04 -6.72 -1.19
N LEU A 94 5.13 -7.61 -0.21
CA LEU A 94 4.70 -7.31 1.16
C LEU A 94 5.57 -6.22 1.80
N GLU A 95 6.88 -6.21 1.54
CA GLU A 95 7.81 -5.17 1.98
C GLU A 95 7.48 -3.82 1.32
N LEU A 96 7.30 -3.79 -0.01
CA LEU A 96 6.87 -2.59 -0.73
C LEU A 96 5.51 -2.04 -0.25
N LEU A 97 4.56 -2.94 0.04
CA LEU A 97 3.27 -2.56 0.61
C LEU A 97 3.42 -1.92 1.99
N HIS A 98 4.39 -2.37 2.78
CA HIS A 98 4.69 -1.76 4.08
C HIS A 98 5.36 -0.39 3.94
N GLU A 99 6.28 -0.24 2.98
CA GLU A 99 6.90 1.06 2.66
C GLU A 99 5.87 2.09 2.19
N SER A 100 4.84 1.65 1.46
CA SER A 100 3.73 2.51 1.03
C SER A 100 2.71 2.87 2.14
N ASP A 101 2.84 2.32 3.35
CA ASP A 101 1.93 2.63 4.46
C ASP A 101 1.96 4.13 4.82
N SER A 102 3.14 4.78 4.73
CA SER A 102 3.27 6.21 4.98
C SER A 102 2.43 7.04 4.01
N MET A 103 2.49 6.72 2.72
CA MET A 103 1.69 7.37 1.68
C MET A 103 0.19 7.13 1.89
N ALA A 104 -0.21 5.93 2.32
CA ALA A 104 -1.61 5.62 2.60
C ALA A 104 -2.16 6.38 3.82
N GLU A 105 -1.35 6.56 4.87
CA GLU A 105 -1.71 7.37 6.03
C GLU A 105 -1.71 8.87 5.70
N GLU A 106 -0.76 9.37 4.92
CA GLU A 106 -0.77 10.76 4.43
C GLU A 106 -2.03 11.07 3.60
N LEU A 107 -2.43 10.17 2.69
CA LEU A 107 -3.69 10.29 1.94
C LEU A 107 -4.92 10.32 2.85
N LYS A 108 -4.90 9.55 3.94
CA LYS A 108 -5.99 9.50 4.91
C LYS A 108 -6.06 10.78 5.74
N GLU A 109 -4.93 11.30 6.19
CA GLU A 109 -4.86 12.59 6.90
C GLU A 109 -5.31 13.75 6.01
N GLN A 110 -4.85 13.80 4.75
CA GLN A 110 -5.27 14.81 3.78
C GLN A 110 -6.77 14.72 3.47
N ARG A 111 -7.31 13.50 3.36
CA ARG A 111 -8.75 13.26 3.21
C ARG A 111 -9.53 13.80 4.41
N ASP A 112 -9.08 13.50 5.62
CA ASP A 112 -9.75 13.92 6.85
C ASP A 112 -9.71 15.45 7.00
N ALA A 113 -8.57 16.07 6.71
CA ALA A 113 -8.41 17.52 6.70
C ALA A 113 -9.35 18.21 5.68
N LEU A 114 -9.53 17.62 4.49
CA LEU A 114 -10.47 18.14 3.49
C LEU A 114 -11.93 17.89 3.91
N SER A 115 -12.25 16.73 4.49
CA SER A 115 -13.62 16.40 4.92
C SER A 115 -14.24 17.41 5.89
N LEU A 116 -13.40 18.06 6.71
CA LEU A 116 -13.82 19.09 7.69
C LEU A 116 -14.09 20.46 7.04
N CYS A 117 -13.64 20.67 5.81
CA CYS A 117 -13.58 21.99 5.19
C CYS A 117 -14.38 22.12 3.88
N THR A 118 -15.03 21.07 3.35
CA THR A 118 -15.63 21.12 1.99
C THR A 118 -17.12 20.76 1.88
N GLY A 119 -17.76 21.40 0.89
CA GLY A 119 -19.11 21.10 0.39
C GLY A 119 -19.13 19.96 -0.66
N ARG A 120 -20.32 19.75 -1.26
CA ARG A 120 -20.74 18.55 -2.03
C ARG A 120 -19.81 18.08 -3.16
N ASP A 121 -18.93 18.94 -3.69
CA ASP A 121 -18.15 18.68 -4.90
C ASP A 121 -16.90 17.80 -4.68
N THR A 122 -16.40 17.66 -3.45
CA THR A 122 -15.20 16.82 -3.16
C THR A 122 -15.54 15.40 -2.70
N GLN A 123 -16.81 15.10 -2.46
CA GLN A 123 -17.26 13.81 -1.94
C GLN A 123 -16.81 12.58 -2.78
N PRO A 124 -16.90 12.57 -4.13
CA PRO A 124 -16.45 11.43 -4.92
C PRO A 124 -14.92 11.19 -4.82
N GLN A 125 -14.13 12.24 -4.60
CA GLN A 125 -12.68 12.12 -4.41
C GLN A 125 -12.35 11.47 -3.06
N LEU A 126 -13.05 11.86 -1.99
CA LEU A 126 -12.87 11.28 -0.65
C LEU A 126 -13.30 9.80 -0.61
N GLU A 127 -14.38 9.45 -1.32
CA GLU A 127 -14.83 8.06 -1.47
C GLU A 127 -13.81 7.22 -2.24
N ARG A 128 -13.24 7.76 -3.32
CA ARG A 128 -12.18 7.10 -4.10
C ARG A 128 -10.94 6.82 -3.26
N VAL A 129 -10.43 7.81 -2.52
CA VAL A 129 -9.28 7.63 -1.62
C VAL A 129 -9.57 6.56 -0.57
N SER A 130 -10.78 6.55 -0.01
CA SER A 130 -11.20 5.52 0.94
C SER A 130 -11.25 4.12 0.32
N ALA A 131 -11.64 4.01 -0.95
CA ALA A 131 -11.60 2.75 -1.69
C ALA A 131 -10.15 2.28 -1.93
N ILE A 132 -9.24 3.19 -2.29
CA ILE A 132 -7.81 2.90 -2.49
C ILE A 132 -7.17 2.40 -1.19
N ILE A 133 -7.42 3.06 -0.06
CA ILE A 133 -6.93 2.62 1.26
C ILE A 133 -7.45 1.21 1.61
N LYS A 134 -8.72 0.90 1.30
CA LYS A 134 -9.27 -0.44 1.49
C LYS A 134 -8.60 -1.48 0.59
N GLN A 135 -8.34 -1.13 -0.68
CA GLN A 135 -7.65 -2.00 -1.62
C GLN A 135 -6.20 -2.28 -1.18
N HIS A 136 -5.48 -1.27 -0.72
CA HIS A 136 -4.14 -1.40 -0.15
C HIS A 136 -4.13 -2.41 1.01
N ASN A 137 -5.00 -2.22 2.00
CA ASN A 137 -5.09 -3.10 3.16
C ASN A 137 -5.47 -4.54 2.77
N SER A 138 -6.42 -4.70 1.85
CA SER A 138 -6.81 -6.01 1.32
C SER A 138 -5.63 -6.71 0.63
N LEU A 139 -4.86 -5.97 -0.18
CA LEU A 139 -3.72 -6.51 -0.90
C LEU A 139 -2.59 -6.91 0.06
N ARG A 140 -2.33 -6.12 1.11
CA ARG A 140 -1.36 -6.44 2.17
C ARG A 140 -1.72 -7.73 2.90
N VAL A 141 -2.98 -7.91 3.29
CA VAL A 141 -3.46 -9.15 3.91
C VAL A 141 -3.29 -10.34 2.95
N ARG A 142 -3.64 -10.16 1.68
CA ARG A 142 -3.49 -11.20 0.65
C ARG A 142 -2.03 -11.60 0.44
N ALA A 143 -1.11 -10.63 0.32
CA ALA A 143 0.31 -10.86 0.17
C ALA A 143 0.92 -11.59 1.38
N SER A 144 0.54 -11.18 2.60
CA SER A 144 0.97 -11.86 3.84
C SER A 144 0.49 -13.31 3.90
N ARG A 145 -0.79 -13.55 3.57
CA ARG A 145 -1.35 -14.90 3.49
C ARG A 145 -0.62 -15.77 2.47
N GLU A 146 -0.28 -15.19 1.31
CA GLU A 146 0.42 -15.92 0.25
C GLU A 146 1.85 -16.28 0.68
N CYS A 147 2.56 -15.37 1.34
CA CYS A 147 3.87 -15.66 1.94
C CYS A 147 3.80 -16.87 2.88
N GLN A 148 2.84 -16.87 3.81
CA GLN A 148 2.65 -17.96 4.77
C GLN A 148 2.28 -19.29 4.08
N SER A 149 1.43 -19.22 3.05
CA SER A 149 1.01 -20.40 2.27
C SER A 149 2.20 -21.04 1.55
N LYS A 150 3.02 -20.23 0.87
CA LYS A 150 4.20 -20.72 0.16
C LYS A 150 5.28 -21.24 1.11
N GLN A 151 5.48 -20.61 2.27
CA GLN A 151 6.40 -21.13 3.30
C GLN A 151 6.01 -22.55 3.71
N LYS A 152 4.73 -22.75 4.06
CA LYS A 152 4.22 -24.08 4.42
C LYS A 152 4.41 -25.10 3.30
N LEU A 153 4.13 -24.70 2.05
CA LEU A 153 4.33 -25.57 0.89
C LEU A 153 5.81 -25.98 0.73
N LEU A 154 6.74 -25.03 0.88
CA LEU A 154 8.17 -25.27 0.76
C LEU A 154 8.68 -26.15 1.90
N GLU A 155 8.25 -25.89 3.15
CA GLU A 155 8.57 -26.72 4.32
C GLU A 155 8.11 -28.16 4.14
N GLN A 156 6.85 -28.37 3.73
CA GLN A 156 6.32 -29.71 3.48
C GLN A 156 7.12 -30.47 2.43
N ARG A 157 7.52 -29.79 1.35
CA ARG A 157 8.34 -30.38 0.28
C ARG A 157 9.75 -30.70 0.71
N PHE A 158 10.36 -29.82 1.50
CA PHE A 158 11.69 -30.04 2.07
C PHE A 158 11.67 -31.28 2.97
N LEU A 159 10.70 -31.37 3.88
CA LEU A 159 10.54 -32.52 4.77
C LEU A 159 10.26 -33.81 3.99
N SER A 160 9.51 -33.75 2.89
CA SER A 160 9.32 -34.92 2.02
C SER A 160 10.63 -35.37 1.36
N SER A 161 11.36 -34.42 0.77
CA SER A 161 12.64 -34.71 0.08
C SER A 161 13.69 -35.27 1.06
N LEU A 162 13.67 -34.79 2.31
CA LEU A 162 14.53 -35.31 3.37
C LEU A 162 14.20 -36.77 3.70
N ARG A 163 12.92 -37.13 3.82
CA ARG A 163 12.50 -38.52 4.05
C ARG A 163 12.90 -39.43 2.90
N ASP A 164 12.73 -38.96 1.66
CA ASP A 164 13.12 -39.71 0.47
C ASP A 164 14.63 -39.98 0.44
N LEU A 165 15.45 -38.98 0.78
CA LEU A 165 16.90 -39.12 0.89
C LEU A 165 17.32 -40.07 2.01
N GLN A 166 16.66 -40.01 3.16
CA GLN A 166 16.91 -40.93 4.28
C GLN A 166 16.61 -42.38 3.87
N GLN A 167 15.48 -42.63 3.19
CA GLN A 167 15.13 -43.95 2.70
C GLN A 167 16.13 -44.45 1.65
N TRP A 168 16.53 -43.58 0.72
CA TRP A 168 17.56 -43.89 -0.26
C TRP A 168 18.87 -44.30 0.42
N LEU A 169 19.29 -43.57 1.45
CA LEU A 169 20.52 -43.86 2.19
C LEU A 169 20.46 -45.22 2.93
N VAL A 170 19.32 -45.57 3.52
CA VAL A 170 19.11 -46.91 4.11
C VAL A 170 19.23 -48.00 3.04
N ASN A 171 18.56 -47.83 1.91
CA ASN A 171 18.59 -48.79 0.81
C ASN A 171 20.01 -48.96 0.23
N ALA A 172 20.75 -47.85 0.10
CA ALA A 172 22.13 -47.85 -0.33
C ALA A 172 23.01 -48.63 0.65
N ARG A 173 22.88 -48.38 1.98
CA ARG A 173 23.64 -49.10 3.02
C ARG A 173 23.35 -50.60 3.00
N ILE A 174 22.09 -51.00 2.88
CA ILE A 174 21.69 -52.41 2.78
C ILE A 174 22.30 -53.04 1.53
N SER A 175 22.22 -52.37 0.38
CA SER A 175 22.75 -52.89 -0.88
C SER A 175 24.26 -53.05 -0.81
N THR A 176 24.97 -52.09 -0.23
CA THR A 176 26.41 -52.17 0.00
C THR A 176 26.77 -53.30 0.95
N ALA A 177 26.02 -53.51 2.05
CA ALA A 177 26.24 -54.64 2.96
C ALA A 177 26.06 -55.99 2.25
N LYS A 178 25.01 -56.14 1.43
CA LYS A 178 24.77 -57.37 0.64
C LYS A 178 25.91 -57.70 -0.33
N CYS A 179 26.63 -56.69 -0.84
CA CYS A 179 27.80 -56.92 -1.69
C CYS A 179 28.96 -57.59 -0.92
N PHE A 180 29.06 -57.39 0.39
CA PHE A 180 30.09 -58.03 1.23
C PHE A 180 29.74 -59.46 1.63
N ASP A 181 28.46 -59.85 1.61
CA ASP A 181 28.03 -61.23 1.85
C ASP A 181 28.17 -62.14 0.60
N ALA A 182 28.34 -61.56 -0.58
CA ALA A 182 28.43 -62.29 -1.85
C ALA A 182 29.68 -63.20 -2.01
N PRO A 183 30.90 -62.80 -1.57
CA PRO A 183 32.08 -63.66 -1.65
C PRO A 183 31.98 -64.90 -0.76
N GLN A 184 31.33 -64.81 0.41
CA GLN A 184 31.13 -65.96 1.31
C GLN A 184 30.27 -67.04 0.65
N ARG A 185 29.23 -66.65 -0.09
CA ARG A 185 28.37 -67.62 -0.80
C ARG A 185 29.07 -68.35 -1.94
N LEU A 186 30.04 -67.73 -2.60
CA LEU A 186 30.88 -68.41 -3.59
C LEU A 186 31.84 -69.40 -2.94
N GLN A 187 32.39 -69.05 -1.76
CA GLN A 187 33.25 -69.94 -0.99
C GLN A 187 32.48 -71.15 -0.41
N GLU A 188 31.26 -70.95 0.10
CA GLU A 188 30.37 -72.00 0.60
C GLU A 188 29.80 -72.89 -0.53
N ALA A 189 29.48 -72.31 -1.70
CA ALA A 189 29.12 -73.08 -2.89
C ALA A 189 30.30 -73.91 -3.42
N SER A 190 31.53 -73.40 -3.32
CA SER A 190 32.72 -74.17 -3.70
C SER A 190 33.00 -75.32 -2.73
N SER A 191 32.87 -75.10 -1.42
CA SER A 191 33.15 -76.14 -0.41
C SER A 191 32.12 -77.28 -0.42
N THR A 192 30.86 -76.99 -0.78
CA THR A 192 29.82 -78.02 -0.96
C THR A 192 30.04 -78.88 -2.20
N VAL A 193 30.56 -78.30 -3.30
CA VAL A 193 30.93 -79.06 -4.51
C VAL A 193 32.13 -79.98 -4.26
N TYR A 194 33.12 -79.55 -3.47
CA TYR A 194 34.30 -80.38 -3.15
C TYR A 194 34.11 -81.31 -1.93
N GLY A 195 33.11 -81.06 -1.08
CA GLY A 195 32.81 -81.88 0.10
C GLY A 195 31.91 -83.10 -0.16
N GLY A 196 31.22 -83.15 -1.32
CA GLY A 196 30.39 -84.30 -1.74
C GLY A 196 31.17 -85.44 -2.41
N TYR A 197 32.47 -85.26 -2.65
CA TYR A 197 33.39 -86.26 -3.23
C TYR A 197 34.37 -86.81 -2.18
N ARG A 198 33.86 -87.22 -1.02
CA ARG A 198 34.65 -87.95 -0.03
C ARG A 198 33.89 -89.11 0.56
#